data_AF-A0A966QGE5-F1
#
_entry.id   AF-A0A966QGE5-F1
#
_cell.length_a   1.000
_cell.length_b   1.000
_cell.length_c   1.000
_cell.angle_alpha   90.00
_cell.angle_beta   90.00
_cell.angle_gamma   90.00
#
_symmetry.space_group_name_H-M   'P 1'
#
loop_
_entity.id
_entity.type
_entity.pdbx_description
1 polymer ?
#
loop_
_entity_poly.entity_id
_entity_poly.type
_entity_poly.pdbx_seq_one_letter_code
_entity_poly.pdbx_strand_id
1 'polypeptide(L)' 'MKVTVEVADSDLQDVLELTGERKKGPAIRLLMEQALQLRRRQRIAERFLSGAWGVQLEGYEQARELERQRLEGAPD' A
#
# COMPACT_ATOMS: atom_id res chain seq x y z
N MET A 1 -1.31 20.34 16.88
CA MET A 1 -0.04 21.07 16.66
C MET A 1 -0.22 21.98 15.44
N LYS A 2 0.25 23.23 15.49
CA LYS A 2 0.19 24.17 14.35
C LYS A 2 1.61 24.38 13.84
N VAL A 3 1.79 24.27 12.52
CA VAL A 3 3.08 24.43 11.84
C VAL A 3 2.86 25.40 10.68
N THR A 4 3.84 26.27 10.43
CA THR A 4 3.86 27.16 9.27
C THR A 4 4.87 26.59 8.29
N VAL A 5 4.48 26.52 7.01
CA VAL A 5 5.31 25.98 5.93
C VAL A 5 5.24 26.92 4.73
N GLU A 6 6.31 26.98 3.97
CA GLU A 6 6.36 27.68 2.69
C GLU A 6 6.02 26.67 1.59
N VAL A 7 5.09 27.05 0.72
CA VAL A 7 4.60 26.23 -0.39
C VAL A 7 4.36 27.18 -1.57
N ALA A 8 4.74 26.77 -2.78
CA ALA A 8 4.44 27.56 -3.97
C ALA A 8 2.91 27.64 -4.19
N ASP A 9 2.44 28.77 -4.73
CA ASP A 9 1.02 28.95 -5.00
C ASP A 9 0.50 27.94 -6.04
N SER A 10 1.34 27.54 -7.01
CA SER A 10 1.02 26.48 -7.98
C SER A 10 0.76 25.15 -7.30
N ASP A 11 1.67 24.73 -6.40
CA ASP A 11 1.55 23.45 -5.71
C ASP A 11 0.32 23.45 -4.82
N LEU A 12 0.03 24.58 -4.16
CA LEU A 12 -1.16 24.72 -3.34
C LEU A 12 -2.46 24.64 -4.15
N GLN A 13 -2.46 25.18 -5.37
CA GLN A 13 -3.58 25.04 -6.30
C GLN A 13 -3.79 23.58 -6.69
N ASP A 14 -2.71 22.87 -7.05
CA ASP A 14 -2.77 21.44 -7.34
C ASP A 14 -3.30 20.64 -6.15
N VAL A 15 -2.87 20.97 -4.91
CA VAL A 15 -3.37 20.32 -3.70
C VAL A 15 -4.88 20.53 -3.55
N LEU A 16 -5.39 21.76 -3.75
CA LEU A 16 -6.82 22.06 -3.65
C LEU A 16 -7.63 21.29 -4.71
N GLU A 17 -7.13 21.21 -5.94
CA GLU A 17 -7.77 20.49 -7.03
C GLU A 17 -7.78 18.97 -6.79
N LEU A 18 -6.64 18.39 -6.41
CA LEU A 18 -6.51 16.96 -6.12
C LEU A 18 -7.39 16.52 -4.94
N THR A 19 -7.54 17.37 -3.93
CA THR A 19 -8.29 17.04 -2.71
C THR A 19 -9.77 17.40 -2.81
N GLY A 20 -10.16 18.27 -3.74
CA GLY A 20 -11.51 18.86 -3.82
C GLY A 20 -11.83 19.81 -2.66
N GLU A 21 -10.85 20.14 -1.83
CA GLU A 21 -11.03 21.01 -0.67
C GLU A 21 -10.97 22.48 -1.07
N ARG A 22 -11.71 23.34 -0.37
CA ARG A 22 -11.72 24.79 -0.65
C ARG A 22 -10.74 25.59 0.20
N LYS A 23 -10.24 24.99 1.29
CA LYS A 23 -9.39 25.67 2.28
C LYS A 23 -8.02 25.00 2.31
N LYS A 24 -6.97 25.83 2.38
CA LYS A 24 -5.56 25.41 2.41
C LYS A 24 -5.27 24.35 3.49
N GLY A 25 -5.72 24.60 4.72
CA GLY A 25 -5.47 23.71 5.87
C GLY A 25 -6.04 22.29 5.69
N PRO A 26 -7.35 22.14 5.45
CA PRO A 26 -7.96 20.84 5.14
C PRO A 26 -7.32 20.13 3.95
N ALA A 27 -7.04 20.85 2.86
CA ALA A 27 -6.42 20.28 1.66
C ALA A 27 -5.03 19.69 1.95
N ILE A 28 -4.14 20.46 2.58
CA ILE A 28 -2.80 20.00 2.95
C ILE A 28 -2.87 18.83 3.93
N ARG A 29 -3.79 18.90 4.91
CA ARG A 29 -3.99 17.80 5.87
C ARG A 29 -4.40 16.52 5.16
N LEU A 30 -5.39 16.57 4.27
CA LEU A 30 -5.89 15.41 3.55
C LEU A 30 -4.80 14.79 2.68
N LEU A 31 -4.07 15.62 1.93
CA LEU A 31 -2.96 15.16 1.10
C LEU A 31 -1.87 14.47 1.95
N MET A 32 -1.51 15.04 3.10
CA MET A 32 -0.54 14.44 4.02
C MET A 32 -1.02 13.08 4.55
N GLU A 33 -2.29 12.97 4.98
CA GLU A 33 -2.87 11.71 5.46
C GLU A 33 -2.84 10.63 4.36
N GLN A 34 -3.23 10.98 3.13
CA GLN A 34 -3.19 10.09 1.98
C GLN A 34 -1.77 9.65 1.62
N ALA A 35 -0.81 10.58 1.60
CA ALA A 35 0.60 10.27 1.32
C ALA A 35 1.20 9.33 2.37
N LEU A 36 0.89 9.55 3.66
CA LEU A 36 1.34 8.66 4.74
C LEU A 36 0.73 7.26 4.61
N GLN A 37 -0.56 7.15 4.27
CA GLN A 37 -1.19 5.86 4.04
C GLN A 37 -0.59 5.13 2.84
N LEU A 38 -0.29 5.84 1.75
CA LEU A 38 0.35 5.27 0.57
C LEU A 38 1.73 4.70 0.91
N ARG A 39 2.56 5.47 1.62
CA ARG A 39 3.89 5.04 2.08
C ARG A 39 3.82 3.82 2.99
N ARG A 40 2.84 3.78 3.90
CA ARG A 40 2.61 2.60 4.76
C ARG A 40 2.24 1.38 3.94
N ARG A 41 1.34 1.52 2.96
CA ARG A 41 0.95 0.44 2.04
C ARG A 41 2.12 -0.07 1.20
N GLN A 42 2.96 0.82 0.68
CA GLN A 42 4.18 0.45 -0.06
C GLN A 42 5.11 -0.40 0.80
N ARG A 43 5.40 0.04 2.04
CA ARG A 43 6.25 -0.73 2.97
C ARG A 43 5.69 -2.11 3.28
N ILE A 44 4.37 -2.23 3.42
CA ILE A 44 3.69 -3.51 3.60
C ILE A 44 3.91 -4.41 2.38
N ALA A 45 3.65 -3.88 1.18
CA ALA A 45 3.81 -4.62 -0.06
C ALA A 45 5.27 -5.07 -0.27
N GLU A 46 6.25 -4.21 0.01
CA GLU A 46 7.67 -4.54 -0.03
C GLU A 46 8.03 -5.70 0.91
N ARG A 47 7.53 -5.68 2.15
CA ARG A 47 7.76 -6.77 3.12
C ARG A 47 7.11 -8.08 2.68
N PHE A 48 5.96 -8.01 2.02
CA PHE A 48 5.31 -9.18 1.46
C PHE A 48 6.11 -9.75 0.28
N LEU A 49 6.46 -8.92 -0.71
CA LEU A 49 7.19 -9.33 -1.91
C LEU A 49 8.61 -9.82 -1.61
N SER A 50 9.27 -9.25 -0.61
CA SER A 50 10.60 -9.69 -0.16
C SER A 50 10.56 -11.01 0.63
N GLY A 51 9.37 -11.57 0.90
CA GLY A 51 9.22 -12.77 1.73
C GLY A 51 9.46 -12.54 3.23
N ALA A 52 9.80 -11.32 3.66
CA ALA A 52 10.01 -10.97 5.07
C ALA A 52 8.72 -11.07 5.92
N TRP A 53 7.56 -11.10 5.27
CA TRP A 53 6.24 -11.32 5.87
C TRP A 53 5.60 -12.66 5.51
N GLY A 54 6.31 -13.52 4.76
CA GLY A 54 5.89 -14.89 4.55
C GLY A 54 6.11 -15.69 5.84
N VAL A 55 5.05 -16.32 6.34
CA VAL A 55 5.22 -17.41 7.30
C VAL A 55 5.85 -18.57 6.53
N GLN A 56 7.03 -19.04 6.93
CA GLN A 56 7.50 -20.35 6.47
C GLN A 56 6.54 -21.38 7.05
N LEU A 57 5.52 -21.75 6.28
CA LEU A 57 4.64 -22.85 6.62
C LEU A 57 5.39 -24.14 6.29
N GLU A 58 6.02 -24.73 7.30
CA GLU A 58 6.64 -26.05 7.19
C GLU A 58 5.64 -27.03 6.56
N GLY A 59 6.06 -27.69 5.47
CA GLY A 59 5.23 -28.64 4.74
C GLY A 59 4.22 -28.05 3.76
N TYR A 60 4.05 -26.72 3.65
CA TYR A 60 3.12 -26.12 2.67
C TYR A 60 3.51 -26.43 1.23
N GLU A 61 4.79 -26.30 0.88
CA GLU A 61 5.24 -26.66 -0.47
C GLU A 61 5.06 -28.15 -0.76
N GLN A 62 5.30 -29.01 0.22
CA GLN A 62 5.10 -30.46 0.09
C GLN A 62 3.62 -30.81 -0.08
N ALA A 63 2.73 -30.18 0.69
CA ALA A 63 1.28 -30.34 0.57
C ALA A 63 0.77 -29.86 -0.80
N ARG A 64 1.28 -28.73 -1.30
CA ARG A 64 0.93 -28.17 -2.61
C ARG A 64 1.39 -29.07 -3.76
N GLU A 65 2.58 -29.66 -3.66
CA GLU A 65 3.12 -30.57 -4.68
C GLU A 65 2.32 -31.88 -4.73
N LEU A 66 1.95 -32.44 -3.56
CA LEU A 66 1.06 -33.59 -3.45
C LEU A 66 -0.32 -33.33 -4.05
N GLU A 67 -0.88 -32.14 -3.83
CA GLU A 67 -2.18 -31.77 -4.39
C GLU A 67 -2.11 -31.58 -5.91
N ARG A 68 -1.02 -31.00 -6.43
CA ARG A 68 -0.79 -30.91 -7.88
C ARG A 68 -0.71 -32.29 -8.53
N GLN A 69 0.06 -33.21 -7.94
CA GLN A 69 0.18 -34.59 -8.44
C GLN A 69 -1.16 -35.34 -8.38
N ARG A 70 -1.98 -35.08 -7.36
CA ARG A 70 -3.34 -35.66 -7.25
C ARG A 70 -4.27 -35.17 -8.36
N LEU A 71 -4.19 -33.88 -8.72
CA LEU A 71 -5.01 -33.31 -9.79
C LEU A 71 -4.55 -33.74 -11.18
N GLU A 72 -3.25 -33.95 -11.38
CA GLU A 72 -2.69 -34.46 -12.64
C GLU A 72 -2.91 -35.97 -12.83
N GLY A 73 -3.14 -36.71 -11.73
CA GLY A 73 -3.38 -38.15 -11.74
C GLY A 73 -4.85 -38.58 -11.69
N ALA A 74 -5.81 -37.67 -11.76
CA ALA A 74 -7.23 -38.02 -11.77
C ALA A 74 -7.68 -38.43 -13.19
N PRO A 75 -8.12 -39.68 -13.44
CA PRO A 75 -8.77 -40.04 -14.69
C PRO A 75 -10.21 -39.48 -14.71
N ASP A 76 -10.68 -39.08 -15.90
CA ASP A 76 -12.05 -38.61 -16.18
C ASP A 76 -13.15 -39.57 -15.70
#